data_AF-A0A9D6V1F9-F1
#
_entry.id   AF-A0A9D6V1F9-F1
#
_cell.length_a   1.000
_cell.length_b   1.000
_cell.length_c   1.000
_cell.angle_alpha   90.00
_cell.angle_beta   90.00
_cell.angle_gamma   90.00
#
_symmetry.space_group_name_H-M   'P 1'
#
loop_
_entity.id
_entity.type
_entity.pdbx_description
1 polymer ?
#
loop_
_entity_poly.entity_id
_entity_poly.type
_entity_poly.pdbx_seq_one_letter_code
_entity_poly.pdbx_strand_id
1 'polypeptide(L)'
;MDNKESIRGLPFFLSGRFFVLFGLASVLLFPLYYYFPGGLLIPLAADTILLSAALIDFFKASAVNRISVERSIPQPLAVDRSNEVWLDVSNLTGGPVFMMIHDDAPQQSKSKVLPIRAMVRPGSGTRFSYSLTPLERGEAWFGDIHFWILGPLGLVWKRGRSQAQEAVKFYPALALIQRQRMQIRWSSSQDVVRPLRKRGEGSDFDSLRDYVPGDDPRLVHWAATARRSRPIV
;
A
#
# COMPACT_ATOMS: atom_id res chain seq x y z
N MET A 1 -0.84 24.68 -12.47
CA MET A 1 -1.66 23.52 -12.87
C MET A 1 -0.76 22.31 -12.83
N ASP A 2 -1.03 21.37 -11.92
CA ASP A 2 -0.14 20.27 -11.54
C ASP A 2 -0.01 19.29 -12.73
N ASN A 3 1.22 19.03 -13.20
CA ASN A 3 1.55 18.23 -14.39
C ASN A 3 1.09 16.74 -14.29
N LYS A 4 0.46 16.38 -13.17
CA LYS A 4 0.01 15.03 -12.80
C LYS A 4 -1.29 14.61 -13.47
N GLU A 5 -2.20 15.56 -13.73
CA GLU A 5 -3.50 15.25 -14.35
C GLU A 5 -3.38 15.01 -15.87
N SER A 6 -2.47 15.73 -16.55
CA SER A 6 -2.32 15.67 -18.02
C SER A 6 -1.87 14.28 -18.53
N ILE A 7 -1.07 13.56 -17.74
CA ILE A 7 -0.44 12.31 -18.17
C ILE A 7 -1.42 11.12 -18.08
N ARG A 8 -2.50 11.23 -17.30
CA ARG A 8 -3.44 10.11 -17.03
C ARG A 8 -4.18 9.63 -18.28
N GLY A 9 -4.51 10.52 -19.22
CA GLY A 9 -5.35 10.20 -20.38
C GLY A 9 -4.61 9.60 -21.58
N LEU A 10 -3.30 9.83 -21.72
CA LEU A 10 -2.60 9.52 -22.95
C LEU A 10 -2.07 8.07 -23.00
N PRO A 11 -2.30 7.33 -24.10
CA PRO A 11 -1.78 5.96 -24.24
C PRO A 11 -0.24 5.94 -24.38
N PHE A 12 0.35 7.03 -24.85
CA PHE A 12 1.79 7.22 -24.96
C PHE A 12 2.13 8.71 -24.98
N PHE A 13 3.37 9.06 -24.68
CA PHE A 13 3.91 10.39 -24.91
C PHE A 13 5.40 10.34 -25.29
N LEU A 14 5.86 11.34 -26.02
CA LEU A 14 7.26 11.43 -26.44
C LEU A 14 8.13 11.89 -25.27
N SER A 15 9.31 11.30 -25.15
CA SER A 15 10.25 11.66 -24.10
C SER A 15 10.87 13.04 -24.37
N GLY A 16 11.36 13.71 -23.32
CA GLY A 16 12.14 14.95 -23.49
C GLY A 16 13.37 14.75 -24.39
N ARG A 17 13.94 13.52 -24.42
CA ARG A 17 15.09 13.20 -25.29
C ARG A 17 14.72 13.28 -26.76
N PHE A 18 13.51 12.85 -27.14
CA PHE A 18 13.03 12.97 -28.53
C PHE A 18 13.01 14.43 -28.97
N PHE A 19 12.40 15.32 -28.17
CA PHE A 19 12.30 16.75 -28.53
C PHE A 19 13.67 17.43 -28.57
N VAL A 20 14.58 17.07 -27.66
CA VAL A 20 15.96 17.58 -27.69
C VAL A 20 16.70 17.11 -28.94
N LEU A 21 16.61 15.83 -29.30
CA LEU A 21 17.24 15.30 -30.51
C LEU A 21 16.65 15.91 -31.79
N PHE A 22 15.33 16.05 -31.85
CA PHE A 22 14.63 16.67 -32.97
C PHE A 22 15.06 18.14 -33.12
N GLY A 23 15.03 18.91 -32.03
CA GLY A 23 15.45 20.30 -32.03
C GLY A 23 16.92 20.48 -32.41
N LEU A 24 17.83 19.64 -31.87
CA LEU A 24 19.25 19.68 -32.21
C LEU A 24 19.49 19.30 -33.68
N ALA A 25 18.83 18.25 -34.18
CA ALA A 25 18.96 17.85 -35.59
C ALA A 25 18.50 18.98 -36.52
N SER A 26 17.34 19.57 -36.25
CA SER A 26 16.82 20.71 -37.01
C SER A 26 17.77 21.91 -36.96
N VAL A 27 18.23 22.34 -35.78
CA VAL A 27 19.05 23.56 -35.62
C VAL A 27 20.46 23.38 -36.17
N LEU A 28 21.12 22.24 -35.90
CA LEU A 28 22.51 22.02 -36.30
C LEU A 28 22.66 21.71 -37.78
N LEU A 29 21.65 21.07 -38.40
CA LEU A 29 21.70 20.72 -39.82
C LEU A 29 21.13 21.81 -40.72
N PHE A 30 20.35 22.77 -40.18
CA PHE A 30 19.79 23.88 -40.96
C PHE A 30 20.85 24.72 -41.72
N PRO A 31 22.03 25.06 -41.17
CA PRO A 31 23.04 25.82 -41.91
C PRO A 31 23.57 25.11 -43.16
N LEU A 32 23.53 23.78 -43.24
CA LEU A 32 23.96 23.03 -44.44
C LEU A 32 23.09 23.35 -45.66
N TYR A 33 21.83 23.77 -45.47
CA TYR A 33 20.98 24.28 -46.54
C TYR A 33 21.64 25.43 -47.32
N TYR A 34 22.37 26.31 -46.61
CA TYR A 34 22.98 27.48 -47.23
C TYR A 34 24.18 27.13 -48.13
N TYR A 35 24.91 26.07 -47.78
CA TYR A 35 26.17 25.73 -48.46
C TYR A 35 26.02 24.73 -49.61
N PHE A 36 24.95 23.92 -49.64
CA PHE A 36 24.78 22.85 -50.63
C PHE A 36 23.41 22.90 -51.33
N PRO A 37 23.35 22.82 -52.67
CA PRO A 37 22.09 22.60 -53.37
C PRO A 37 21.51 21.24 -52.97
N GLY A 38 20.33 21.26 -52.34
CA GLY A 38 19.70 20.07 -51.75
C GLY A 38 19.94 19.89 -50.24
N GLY A 39 20.59 20.85 -49.56
CA GLY A 39 20.88 20.75 -48.13
C GLY A 39 19.65 20.64 -47.22
N LEU A 40 18.43 20.95 -47.70
CA LEU A 40 17.16 20.67 -46.99
C LEU A 40 16.82 19.18 -46.86
N LEU A 41 17.32 18.34 -47.76
CA LEU A 41 17.06 16.90 -47.69
C LEU A 41 17.76 16.24 -46.50
N ILE A 42 18.87 16.81 -46.03
CA ILE A 42 19.66 16.29 -44.92
C ILE A 42 18.91 16.38 -43.57
N PRO A 43 18.41 17.54 -43.11
CA PRO A 43 17.61 17.61 -41.89
C PRO A 43 16.31 16.81 -42.01
N LEU A 44 15.65 16.82 -43.18
CA LEU A 44 14.45 15.99 -43.40
C LEU A 44 14.75 14.49 -43.29
N ALA A 45 15.88 14.03 -43.83
CA ALA A 45 16.34 12.66 -43.66
C ALA A 45 16.66 12.34 -42.20
N ALA A 46 17.29 13.24 -41.47
CA ALA A 46 17.58 13.05 -40.05
C ALA A 46 16.29 12.95 -39.20
N ASP A 47 15.31 13.84 -39.46
CA ASP A 47 14.03 13.84 -38.75
C ASP A 47 13.19 12.60 -39.08
N THR A 48 13.20 12.15 -40.34
CA THR A 48 12.52 10.90 -40.73
C THR A 48 13.17 9.68 -40.09
N ILE A 49 14.51 9.64 -39.98
CA ILE A 49 15.21 8.60 -39.22
C ILE A 49 14.80 8.65 -37.74
N LEU A 50 14.77 9.83 -37.12
CA LEU A 50 14.38 9.97 -35.71
C LEU A 50 12.93 9.54 -35.47
N LEU A 51 12.00 9.91 -36.37
CA LEU A 51 10.61 9.49 -36.32
C LEU A 51 10.47 7.97 -36.48
N SER A 52 11.21 7.36 -37.41
CA SER A 52 11.22 5.91 -37.58
C SER A 52 11.79 5.20 -36.34
N ALA A 53 12.83 5.75 -35.72
CA ALA A 53 13.39 5.24 -34.48
C ALA A 53 12.37 5.32 -33.32
N ALA A 54 11.63 6.43 -33.20
CA ALA A 54 10.57 6.57 -32.21
C ALA A 54 9.42 5.56 -32.45
N LEU A 55 9.08 5.29 -33.72
CA LEU A 55 8.08 4.29 -34.06
C LEU A 55 8.54 2.87 -33.68
N ILE A 56 9.80 2.52 -33.97
CA ILE A 56 10.41 1.26 -33.52
C ILE A 56 10.40 1.17 -31.99
N ASP A 57 10.72 2.26 -31.29
CA ASP A 57 10.70 2.32 -29.84
C ASP A 57 9.29 2.07 -29.27
N PHE A 58 8.26 2.65 -29.88
CA PHE A 58 6.86 2.44 -29.51
C PHE A 58 6.41 0.98 -29.67
N PHE A 59 6.83 0.31 -30.74
CA PHE A 59 6.54 -1.11 -30.95
C PHE A 59 7.27 -1.99 -29.93
N LYS A 60 8.56 -1.72 -29.67
CA LYS A 60 9.33 -2.43 -28.64
C LYS A 60 8.76 -2.21 -27.23
N ALA A 61 8.26 -1.01 -26.94
CA ALA A 61 7.58 -0.70 -25.68
C ALA A 61 6.25 -1.46 -25.50
N SER A 62 5.74 -2.21 -26.49
CA SER A 62 4.61 -3.14 -26.30
C SER A 62 4.90 -4.26 -25.28
N ALA A 63 6.17 -4.41 -24.89
CA ALA A 63 6.58 -5.18 -23.72
C ALA A 63 5.90 -4.75 -22.41
N VAL A 64 5.24 -3.58 -22.37
CA VAL A 64 4.42 -3.10 -21.25
C VAL A 64 3.35 -4.12 -20.81
N ASN A 65 2.82 -4.92 -21.74
CA ASN A 65 1.82 -5.95 -21.44
C ASN A 65 2.40 -7.14 -20.65
N ARG A 66 3.73 -7.23 -20.54
CA ARG A 66 4.45 -8.26 -19.77
C ARG A 66 4.89 -7.72 -18.40
N ILE A 67 4.38 -6.57 -17.98
CA ILE A 67 4.63 -6.00 -16.68
C ILE A 67 3.31 -6.03 -15.91
N SER A 68 3.33 -6.65 -14.73
CA SER A 68 2.20 -6.59 -13.80
C SER A 68 2.59 -5.77 -12.58
N VAL A 69 1.64 -4.96 -12.11
CA VAL A 69 1.77 -4.18 -10.88
C VAL A 69 0.60 -4.54 -9.98
N GLU A 70 0.90 -5.07 -8.81
CA GLU A 70 -0.09 -5.46 -7.82
C GLU A 70 0.04 -4.55 -6.60
N ARG A 71 -1.11 -4.17 -6.02
CA ARG A 71 -1.14 -3.34 -4.82
C ARG A 71 -1.48 -4.19 -3.61
N SER A 72 -0.70 -4.02 -2.55
CA SER A 72 -0.91 -4.65 -1.26
C SER A 72 -1.15 -3.56 -0.22
N ILE A 73 -2.35 -3.56 0.38
CA ILE A 73 -2.79 -2.54 1.34
C ILE A 73 -2.86 -3.16 2.75
N PRO A 74 -2.24 -2.54 3.77
CA PRO A 74 -2.45 -2.97 5.15
C PRO A 74 -3.84 -2.53 5.61
N GLN A 75 -4.77 -3.48 5.71
CA GLN A 75 -6.12 -3.21 6.23
C GLN A 75 -6.19 -3.48 7.74
N PRO A 76 -6.86 -2.62 8.54
CA PRO A 76 -7.50 -1.36 8.17
C PRO A 76 -6.54 -0.15 8.15
N LEU A 77 -6.84 0.85 7.30
CA LEU A 77 -6.07 2.09 7.23
C LEU A 77 -6.49 3.08 8.31
N ALA A 78 -5.51 3.65 9.01
CA ALA A 78 -5.73 4.63 10.07
C ALA A 78 -5.93 6.04 9.49
N VAL A 79 -7.03 6.71 9.86
CA VAL A 79 -7.27 8.14 9.57
C VAL A 79 -6.24 9.01 10.30
N ASP A 80 -5.85 10.12 9.67
CA ASP A 80 -4.85 11.09 10.16
C ASP A 80 -3.46 10.52 10.46
N ARG A 81 -3.18 9.31 9.96
CA ARG A 81 -1.88 8.64 10.07
C ARG A 81 -1.37 8.28 8.68
N SER A 82 -0.05 8.25 8.57
CA SER A 82 0.62 7.73 7.38
C SER A 82 0.55 6.20 7.39
N ASN A 83 -0.10 5.63 6.40
CA ASN A 83 -0.15 4.19 6.16
C ASN A 83 0.73 3.87 4.94
N GLU A 84 1.54 2.83 5.02
CA GLU A 84 2.37 2.40 3.90
C GLU A 84 1.58 1.48 2.97
N VAL A 85 1.44 1.89 1.71
CA VAL A 85 0.87 1.04 0.66
C VAL A 85 2.02 0.48 -0.16
N TRP A 86 1.97 -0.82 -0.43
CA TRP A 86 3.00 -1.54 -1.16
C TRP A 86 2.56 -1.78 -2.60
N LEU A 87 3.49 -1.62 -3.54
CA LEU A 87 3.32 -1.89 -4.96
C LEU A 87 4.36 -2.94 -5.37
N ASP A 88 3.87 -4.14 -5.70
CA ASP A 88 4.68 -5.25 -6.17
C ASP A 88 4.71 -5.25 -7.69
N VAL A 89 5.90 -4.98 -8.24
CA VAL A 89 6.10 -4.92 -9.69
C VAL A 89 6.80 -6.18 -10.16
N SER A 90 6.18 -6.89 -11.10
CA SER A 90 6.81 -8.00 -11.81
C SER A 90 7.15 -7.59 -13.24
N ASN A 91 8.42 -7.71 -13.61
CA ASN A 91 8.88 -7.48 -14.97
C ASN A 91 9.19 -8.83 -15.65
N LEU A 92 8.30 -9.27 -16.53
CA LEU A 92 8.42 -10.50 -17.33
C LEU A 92 8.99 -10.23 -18.74
N THR A 93 9.60 -9.06 -18.96
CA THR A 93 10.30 -8.74 -20.20
C THR A 93 11.71 -9.35 -20.21
N GLY A 94 12.37 -9.33 -21.37
CA GLY A 94 13.73 -9.85 -21.53
C GLY A 94 14.84 -8.90 -21.04
N GLY A 95 14.50 -7.71 -20.51
CA GLY A 95 15.49 -6.70 -20.15
C GLY A 95 15.00 -5.75 -19.06
N PRO A 96 15.90 -4.91 -18.51
CA PRO A 96 15.50 -3.93 -17.52
C PRO A 96 14.67 -2.82 -18.17
N VAL A 97 13.66 -2.34 -17.46
CA VAL A 97 12.74 -1.32 -17.94
C VAL A 97 12.72 -0.15 -16.97
N PHE A 98 12.86 1.06 -17.49
CA PHE A 98 12.64 2.27 -16.71
C PHE A 98 11.15 2.59 -16.70
N MET A 99 10.56 2.68 -15.50
CA MET A 99 9.13 2.84 -15.33
C MET A 99 8.77 4.00 -14.40
N MET A 100 7.59 4.54 -14.61
CA MET A 100 6.94 5.52 -13.76
C MET A 100 5.59 4.94 -13.31
N ILE A 101 5.32 4.89 -12.01
CA ILE A 101 4.11 4.29 -11.44
C ILE A 101 3.30 5.37 -10.73
N HIS A 102 2.01 5.39 -11.03
CA HIS A 102 1.02 6.25 -10.42
C HIS A 102 -0.18 5.40 -9.99
N ASP A 103 -0.50 5.44 -8.71
CA ASP A 103 -1.65 4.74 -8.16
C ASP A 103 -2.80 5.75 -7.96
N ASP A 104 -4.00 5.39 -8.41
CA ASP A 104 -5.19 6.22 -8.24
C ASP A 104 -5.74 6.03 -6.82
N ALA A 105 -5.07 6.71 -5.89
CA ALA A 105 -5.47 6.78 -4.50
C ALA A 105 -6.83 7.49 -4.33
N PRO A 106 -7.63 7.13 -3.30
CA PRO A 106 -8.93 7.74 -3.08
C PRO A 106 -8.85 9.25 -2.88
N GLN A 107 -9.82 10.01 -3.40
CA GLN A 107 -9.85 11.48 -3.30
C GLN A 107 -9.81 12.00 -1.85
N GLN A 108 -10.36 11.22 -0.92
CA GLN A 108 -10.38 11.51 0.52
C GLN A 108 -9.04 11.22 1.22
N SER A 109 -7.93 11.17 0.48
CA SER A 109 -6.61 10.83 1.02
C SER A 109 -5.50 11.67 0.39
N LYS A 110 -4.40 11.84 1.14
CA LYS A 110 -3.17 12.46 0.65
C LYS A 110 -2.11 11.39 0.46
N SER A 111 -1.59 11.27 -0.77
CA SER A 111 -0.45 10.42 -1.08
C SER A 111 0.85 11.24 -1.11
N LYS A 112 1.94 10.70 -0.54
CA LYS A 112 3.31 11.22 -0.71
C LYS A 112 4.13 10.24 -1.54
N VAL A 113 5.18 10.73 -2.21
CA VAL A 113 6.14 9.94 -3.02
C VAL A 113 5.64 9.52 -4.42
N LEU A 114 4.34 9.64 -4.73
CA LEU A 114 3.84 9.45 -6.09
C LEU A 114 4.12 10.65 -7.02
N PRO A 115 4.46 10.42 -8.30
CA PRO A 115 4.68 9.13 -8.94
C PRO A 115 6.07 8.54 -8.63
N ILE A 116 6.16 7.22 -8.51
CA ILE A 116 7.42 6.50 -8.29
C ILE A 116 8.14 6.33 -9.63
N ARG A 117 9.44 6.63 -9.71
CA ARG A 117 10.28 6.41 -10.89
C ARG A 117 11.41 5.46 -10.55
N ALA A 118 11.51 4.35 -11.25
CA ALA A 118 12.51 3.33 -10.96
C ALA A 118 12.87 2.48 -12.19
N MET A 119 14.05 1.87 -12.14
CA MET A 119 14.48 0.86 -13.11
C MET A 119 14.20 -0.52 -12.52
N VAL A 120 13.35 -1.30 -13.19
CA VAL A 120 12.97 -2.64 -12.76
C VAL A 120 13.64 -3.67 -13.65
N ARG A 121 14.44 -4.53 -13.03
CA ARG A 121 15.16 -5.61 -13.72
C ARG A 121 14.22 -6.78 -14.03
N PRO A 122 14.50 -7.57 -15.08
CA PRO A 122 13.68 -8.72 -15.43
C PRO A 122 13.79 -9.80 -14.36
N GLY A 123 12.72 -10.57 -14.16
CA GLY A 123 12.71 -11.75 -13.27
C GLY A 123 12.73 -11.46 -11.76
N SER A 124 12.98 -10.23 -11.32
CA SER A 124 12.89 -9.82 -9.92
C SER A 124 11.58 -9.07 -9.66
N GLY A 125 10.72 -9.62 -8.81
CA GLY A 125 9.63 -8.86 -8.19
C GLY A 125 10.24 -7.71 -7.38
N THR A 126 10.01 -6.47 -7.81
CA THR A 126 10.52 -5.29 -7.11
C THR A 126 9.38 -4.64 -6.35
N ARG A 127 9.57 -4.49 -5.04
CA ARG A 127 8.57 -3.91 -4.15
C ARG A 127 8.89 -2.44 -3.91
N PHE A 128 7.91 -1.58 -4.14
CA PHE A 128 7.94 -0.16 -3.80
C PHE A 128 6.90 0.15 -2.73
N SER A 129 7.09 1.23 -1.98
CA SER A 129 6.08 1.75 -1.07
C SER A 129 5.84 3.23 -1.26
N TYR A 130 4.64 3.66 -0.92
CA TYR A 130 4.30 5.06 -0.79
C TYR A 130 3.41 5.29 0.44
N SER A 131 3.40 6.52 0.94
CA SER A 131 2.63 6.87 2.13
C SER A 131 1.26 7.42 1.73
N LEU A 132 0.22 6.89 2.36
CA LEU A 132 -1.16 7.31 2.20
C LEU A 132 -1.74 7.78 3.55
N THR A 133 -2.28 8.98 3.58
CA THR A 133 -2.96 9.56 4.76
C THR A 133 -4.43 9.81 4.43
N PRO A 134 -5.35 8.96 4.90
CA PRO A 134 -6.78 9.22 4.83
C PRO A 134 -7.16 10.45 5.65
N LEU A 135 -8.02 11.30 5.09
CA LEU A 135 -8.48 12.55 5.70
C LEU A 135 -9.83 12.40 6.40
N GLU A 136 -10.67 11.49 5.91
CA GLU A 136 -12.02 11.28 6.43
C GLU A 136 -12.24 9.80 6.72
N ARG A 137 -13.15 9.50 7.66
CA ARG A 137 -13.58 8.12 7.94
C ARG A 137 -14.61 7.68 6.92
N GLY A 138 -14.65 6.38 6.62
CA GLY A 138 -15.68 5.81 5.75
C GLY A 138 -15.15 4.74 4.82
N GLU A 139 -15.97 4.39 3.83
CA GLU A 139 -15.59 3.50 2.74
C GLU A 139 -15.06 4.35 1.58
N ALA A 140 -13.90 3.96 1.07
CA ALA A 140 -13.22 4.64 -0.02
C ALA A 140 -12.84 3.61 -1.09
N TRP A 141 -12.67 4.10 -2.31
CA TRP A 141 -12.33 3.26 -3.46
C TRP A 141 -11.00 3.68 -4.01
N PHE A 142 -10.11 2.70 -4.12
CA PHE A 142 -8.94 2.86 -4.95
C PHE A 142 -9.29 2.60 -6.41
N GLY A 143 -8.72 3.40 -7.29
CA GLY A 143 -8.75 3.16 -8.73
C GLY A 143 -7.71 2.13 -9.18
N ASP A 144 -7.50 2.12 -10.49
CA ASP A 144 -6.49 1.30 -11.14
C ASP A 144 -5.08 1.87 -10.94
N ILE A 145 -4.09 1.01 -11.13
CA ILE A 145 -2.70 1.44 -11.15
C ILE A 145 -2.32 1.77 -12.58
N HIS A 146 -1.90 3.01 -12.79
CA HIS A 146 -1.38 3.50 -14.05
C HIS A 146 0.15 3.50 -14.02
N PHE A 147 0.77 2.91 -15.03
CA PHE A 147 2.23 2.95 -15.13
C PHE A 147 2.66 3.28 -16.55
N TRP A 148 3.84 3.86 -16.70
CA TRP A 148 4.45 4.13 -17.98
C TRP A 148 5.81 3.51 -18.03
N ILE A 149 6.16 2.93 -19.17
CA ILE A 149 7.49 2.43 -19.42
C ILE A 149 8.16 3.22 -20.52
N LEU A 150 9.44 3.47 -20.32
CA LEU A 150 10.29 4.08 -21.33
C LEU A 150 10.76 2.99 -22.29
N GLY A 151 10.57 3.21 -23.59
CA GLY A 151 11.09 2.31 -24.62
C GLY A 151 12.63 2.19 -24.55
N PRO A 152 13.20 1.09 -25.08
CA PRO A 152 14.64 0.83 -25.00
C PRO A 152 15.53 1.91 -25.64
N LEU A 153 15.01 2.66 -26.63
CA LEU A 153 15.73 3.79 -27.23
C LEU A 153 15.55 5.10 -26.45
N GLY A 154 14.67 5.11 -25.44
CA GLY A 154 14.42 6.27 -24.60
C GLY A 154 13.65 7.39 -25.27
N LEU A 155 12.93 7.09 -26.36
CA LEU A 155 12.24 8.09 -27.19
C LEU A 155 10.75 8.17 -26.86
N VAL A 156 10.13 7.05 -26.48
CA VAL A 156 8.68 6.97 -26.25
C VAL A 156 8.38 6.39 -24.88
N TRP A 157 7.47 7.05 -24.16
CA TRP A 157 6.81 6.50 -22.99
C TRP A 157 5.50 5.84 -23.39
N LYS A 158 5.30 4.58 -23.02
CA LYS A 158 4.07 3.83 -23.28
C LYS A 158 3.33 3.52 -21.99
N ARG A 159 2.02 3.76 -21.98
CA ARG A 159 1.17 3.51 -20.81
C ARG A 159 0.77 2.04 -20.71
N GLY A 160 0.84 1.51 -19.50
CA GLY A 160 0.22 0.27 -19.06
C GLY A 160 -0.81 0.58 -17.96
N ARG A 161 -1.72 -0.37 -17.76
CA ARG A 161 -2.77 -0.31 -16.74
C ARG A 161 -2.88 -1.67 -16.07
N SER A 162 -2.84 -1.68 -14.75
CA SER A 162 -3.14 -2.86 -13.95
C SER A 162 -4.50 -2.68 -13.29
N GLN A 163 -5.39 -3.67 -13.47
CA GLN A 163 -6.70 -3.68 -12.83
C GLN A 163 -6.51 -4.00 -11.35
N ALA A 164 -6.60 -2.97 -10.52
CA ALA A 164 -6.36 -3.07 -9.09
C ALA A 164 -7.40 -2.26 -8.31
N GLN A 165 -8.65 -2.19 -8.80
CA GLN A 165 -9.70 -1.51 -8.04
C GLN A 165 -10.02 -2.31 -6.78
N GLU A 166 -10.03 -1.63 -5.63
CA GLU A 166 -10.28 -2.28 -4.35
C GLU A 166 -11.02 -1.31 -3.41
N ALA A 167 -12.03 -1.81 -2.71
CA ALA A 167 -12.73 -1.07 -1.66
C ALA A 167 -11.95 -1.16 -0.35
N VAL A 168 -11.75 -0.02 0.32
CA VAL A 168 -10.99 0.04 1.57
C VAL A 168 -11.74 0.87 2.61
N LYS A 169 -11.63 0.47 3.88
CA LYS A 169 -12.26 1.16 5.00
C LYS A 169 -11.25 1.97 5.78
N PHE A 170 -11.54 3.25 5.96
CA PHE A 170 -10.77 4.19 6.76
C PHE A 170 -11.30 4.22 8.19
N TYR A 171 -10.52 3.72 9.14
CA TYR A 171 -10.88 3.64 10.55
C TYR A 171 -10.07 4.63 11.40
N PRO A 172 -10.66 5.16 12.49
CA PRO A 172 -9.91 6.00 13.42
C PRO A 172 -8.77 5.21 14.09
N ALA A 173 -7.61 5.86 14.26
CA ALA A 173 -6.40 5.22 14.78
C ALA A 173 -6.57 4.54 16.16
N LEU A 174 -7.54 4.98 16.97
CA LEU A 174 -7.82 4.40 18.30
C LEU A 174 -8.36 2.96 18.24
N ALA A 175 -8.99 2.55 17.13
CA ALA A 175 -9.55 1.20 16.98
C ALA A 175 -8.47 0.12 16.74
N LEU A 176 -7.31 0.50 16.17
CA LEU A 176 -6.20 -0.43 15.88
C LEU A 176 -5.47 -0.89 17.15
N ILE A 177 -5.34 -0.01 18.15
CA ILE A 177 -4.71 -0.33 19.44
C ILE A 177 -5.55 -1.38 20.20
N GLN A 178 -6.88 -1.36 20.06
CA GLN A 178 -7.75 -2.31 20.75
C GLN A 178 -7.63 -3.74 20.19
N ARG A 179 -7.46 -3.92 18.87
CA ARG A 179 -7.24 -5.26 18.28
C ARG A 179 -5.86 -5.84 18.59
N GLN A 180 -4.80 -5.02 18.58
CA GLN A 180 -3.47 -5.48 19.01
C GLN A 180 -3.47 -5.91 20.48
N ARG A 181 -4.18 -5.17 21.36
CA ARG A 181 -4.36 -5.58 22.76
C ARG A 181 -5.18 -6.86 22.92
N MET A 182 -6.06 -7.21 21.98
CA MET A 182 -6.79 -8.49 22.02
C MET A 182 -5.93 -9.67 21.55
N GLN A 183 -5.08 -9.52 20.53
CA GLN A 183 -4.16 -10.57 20.10
C GLN A 183 -3.09 -10.88 21.16
N ILE A 184 -2.61 -9.87 21.91
CA ILE A 184 -1.68 -10.08 23.02
C ILE A 184 -2.33 -10.86 24.17
N ARG A 185 -3.64 -10.70 24.42
CA ARG A 185 -4.35 -11.51 25.43
C ARG A 185 -4.48 -12.98 25.04
N TRP A 186 -4.56 -13.30 23.75
CA TRP A 186 -4.68 -14.68 23.27
C TRP A 186 -3.32 -15.38 23.16
N SER A 187 -2.27 -14.67 22.71
CA SER A 187 -0.90 -15.21 22.70
C SER A 187 -0.31 -15.38 24.11
N SER A 188 -0.62 -14.47 25.05
CA SER A 188 -0.21 -14.64 26.45
C SER A 188 -0.99 -15.72 27.20
N SER A 189 -2.00 -16.34 26.57
CA SER A 189 -2.75 -17.46 27.14
C SER A 189 -2.10 -18.83 26.84
N GLN A 190 -1.02 -18.89 26.04
CA GLN A 190 -0.31 -20.15 25.79
C GLN A 190 0.89 -20.41 26.72
N ASP A 191 1.43 -19.40 27.41
CA ASP A 191 2.62 -19.60 28.28
C ASP A 191 2.46 -19.14 29.72
N VAL A 192 1.25 -18.74 30.14
CA VAL A 192 0.95 -18.56 31.55
C VAL A 192 -0.43 -19.14 31.83
N VAL A 193 -0.49 -20.47 31.98
CA VAL A 193 -1.43 -21.08 32.91
C VAL A 193 -1.03 -20.60 34.30
N ARG A 194 -1.34 -19.34 34.63
CA ARG A 194 -1.55 -18.99 36.03
C ARG A 194 -2.77 -19.82 36.39
N PRO A 195 -2.67 -20.82 37.28
CA PRO A 195 -3.88 -21.38 37.85
C PRO A 195 -4.57 -20.18 38.47
N LEU A 196 -5.69 -19.78 37.86
CA LEU A 196 -6.67 -18.97 38.57
C LEU A 196 -6.96 -19.82 39.78
N ARG A 197 -6.43 -19.40 40.94
CA ARG A 197 -6.68 -20.04 42.20
C ARG A 197 -8.20 -19.84 42.37
N LYS A 198 -8.98 -20.81 41.89
CA LYS A 198 -10.36 -21.00 42.28
C LYS A 198 -10.26 -21.14 43.79
N ARG A 199 -10.42 -20.01 44.49
CA ARG A 199 -10.83 -19.99 45.89
C ARG A 199 -12.06 -20.89 45.90
N GLY A 200 -11.95 -21.99 46.61
CA GLY A 200 -12.73 -23.19 46.34
C GLY A 200 -14.22 -22.88 46.19
N GLU A 201 -14.85 -23.60 45.27
CA GLU A 201 -16.17 -24.19 45.57
C GLU A 201 -15.97 -25.21 46.71
N GLY A 202 -15.55 -24.71 47.88
CA GLY A 202 -15.90 -25.33 49.13
C GLY A 202 -17.30 -24.84 49.39
N SER A 203 -18.25 -25.75 49.49
CA SER A 203 -19.60 -25.43 49.91
C SER A 203 -19.52 -24.49 51.12
N ASP A 204 -20.27 -23.39 51.14
CA ASP A 204 -20.49 -22.53 52.32
C ASP A 204 -21.16 -23.28 53.50
N PHE A 205 -21.17 -24.62 53.46
CA PHE A 205 -21.76 -25.55 54.41
C PHE A 205 -20.73 -26.39 55.17
N ASP A 206 -19.43 -26.30 54.86
CA ASP A 206 -18.40 -27.15 55.47
C ASP A 206 -17.70 -26.54 56.70
N SER A 207 -18.23 -25.45 57.27
CA SER A 207 -17.63 -24.85 58.48
C SER A 207 -18.63 -24.42 59.57
N LEU A 208 -19.87 -24.93 59.55
CA LEU A 208 -20.77 -24.75 60.70
C LEU A 208 -20.31 -25.64 61.84
N ARG A 209 -19.69 -25.06 62.87
CA ARG A 209 -19.23 -25.77 64.06
C ARG A 209 -19.98 -25.32 65.31
N ASP A 210 -19.98 -26.15 66.34
CA ASP A 210 -20.52 -25.77 67.63
C ASP A 210 -19.71 -24.61 68.21
N TYR A 211 -20.40 -23.60 68.72
CA TYR A 211 -19.79 -22.46 69.39
C TYR A 211 -18.96 -22.90 70.60
N VAL A 212 -17.73 -22.41 70.69
CA VAL A 212 -16.86 -22.63 71.85
C VAL A 212 -16.73 -21.32 72.65
N PRO A 213 -16.74 -21.37 74.00
CA PRO A 213 -16.49 -20.18 74.82
C PRO A 213 -15.17 -19.50 74.45
N GLY A 214 -15.26 -18.33 73.82
CA GLY A 214 -14.12 -17.59 73.25
C GLY A 214 -14.39 -17.09 71.81
N ASP A 215 -15.36 -17.68 71.12
CA ASP A 215 -15.82 -17.21 69.81
C ASP A 215 -16.64 -15.90 69.94
N ASP A 216 -16.60 -15.04 68.91
CA ASP A 216 -17.37 -13.79 68.88
C ASP A 216 -18.89 -14.09 68.77
N PRO A 217 -19.73 -13.65 69.73
CA PRO A 217 -21.17 -13.87 69.71
C PRO A 217 -21.88 -13.32 68.46
N ARG A 218 -21.28 -12.36 67.75
CA ARG A 218 -21.83 -11.78 66.52
C ARG A 218 -21.76 -12.71 65.32
N LEU A 219 -20.87 -13.71 65.37
CA LEU A 219 -20.71 -14.71 64.32
C LEU A 219 -21.71 -15.87 64.45
N VAL A 220 -22.57 -15.85 65.47
CA VAL A 220 -23.59 -16.89 65.68
C VAL A 220 -24.63 -16.86 64.57
N HIS A 221 -24.74 -17.99 63.87
CA HIS A 221 -25.74 -18.18 62.81
C HIS A 221 -27.09 -18.60 63.42
N TRP A 222 -27.91 -17.63 63.82
CA TRP A 222 -29.18 -17.84 64.52
C TRP A 222 -30.15 -18.80 63.81
N ALA A 223 -30.19 -18.81 62.47
CA ALA A 223 -31.04 -19.71 61.72
C ALA A 223 -30.60 -21.19 61.81
N ALA A 224 -29.30 -21.44 62.03
CA ALA A 224 -28.77 -22.79 62.23
C ALA A 224 -28.96 -23.23 63.69
N THR A 225 -28.74 -22.31 64.63
CA THR A 225 -29.00 -22.51 66.08
C THR A 225 -30.45 -22.87 66.37
N ALA A 226 -31.41 -22.23 65.70
CA ALA A 226 -32.83 -22.53 65.86
C ALA A 226 -33.19 -23.98 65.48
N ARG A 227 -32.46 -24.59 64.54
CA ARG A 227 -32.71 -25.97 64.08
C ARG A 227 -31.99 -27.03 64.92
N ARG A 228 -30.84 -26.71 65.51
CA ARG A 228 -30.02 -27.66 66.28
C ARG A 228 -30.06 -27.45 67.79
N SER A 229 -30.79 -26.44 68.28
CA SER A 229 -30.91 -26.10 69.72
C SER A 229 -29.58 -25.85 70.44
N ARG A 230 -28.52 -25.52 69.68
CA ARG A 230 -27.16 -25.20 70.16
C ARG A 230 -26.55 -24.08 69.31
N PRO A 231 -25.74 -23.17 69.87
CA PRO A 231 -25.17 -22.06 69.11
C PRO A 231 -24.14 -22.57 68.10
N ILE A 232 -24.19 -22.06 66.86
CA ILE A 232 -23.35 -22.49 65.74
C ILE A 232 -22.69 -21.24 65.14
N VAL A 233 -21.40 -21.36 64.83
CA VAL A 233 -20.57 -20.34 64.16
C VAL A 233 -20.04 -20.91 62.85
#